data_AF-A0A9P0LXE3-F1
#
_entry.id   AF-A0A9P0LXE3-F1
#
_cell.length_a   1.000
_cell.length_b   1.000
_cell.length_c   1.000
_cell.angle_alpha   90.00
_cell.angle_beta   90.00
_cell.angle_gamma   90.00
#
_symmetry.space_group_name_H-M   'P 1'
#
loop_
_entity.id
_entity.type
_entity.pdbx_description
1 polymer ?
#
loop_
_entity_poly.entity_id
_entity_poly.type
_entity_poly.pdbx_seq_one_letter_code
_entity_poly.pdbx_strand_id
1 'polypeptide(L)' 'MATQPHSRKRVCYYYDSDIGNYYYGQGHPMKPHRIRMTHNLLLNYGLYRKMEIYVSLIHTSHQSNVFDT' A
#
# COMPACT_ATOMS: atom_id res chain seq x y z
N MET A 1 -10.07 26.04 18.21
CA MET A 1 -10.21 24.65 17.74
C MET A 1 -9.61 23.74 18.81
N ALA A 2 -10.43 23.02 19.57
CA ALA A 2 -9.93 22.10 20.59
C ALA A 2 -9.26 20.89 19.91
N THR A 3 -7.95 20.72 20.13
CA THR A 3 -7.22 19.52 19.70
C THR A 3 -7.72 18.34 20.52
N GLN A 4 -8.52 17.45 19.92
CA GLN A 4 -8.88 16.21 20.59
C GLN A 4 -7.60 15.39 20.87
N PRO A 5 -7.52 14.71 22.04
CA PRO A 5 -6.42 13.79 22.31
C PRO A 5 -6.41 12.73 21.21
N HIS A 6 -5.28 12.58 20.51
CA HIS A 6 -5.12 11.55 19.49
C HIS A 6 -5.19 10.17 20.15
N SER A 7 -6.38 9.57 20.15
CA SER A 7 -6.52 8.15 20.48
C SER A 7 -5.68 7.34 19.50
N ARG A 8 -5.10 6.22 19.95
CA ARG A 8 -4.34 5.32 19.08
C ARG A 8 -5.30 4.70 18.07
N LYS A 9 -5.34 5.26 16.86
CA LYS A 9 -6.15 4.74 15.76
C LYS A 9 -5.59 3.39 15.33
N ARG A 10 -6.49 2.44 15.06
CA ARG A 10 -6.14 1.18 14.39
C ARG A 10 -5.80 1.49 12.93
N VAL A 11 -4.68 0.96 12.45
CA VAL A 11 -4.18 1.20 11.09
C VAL A 11 -4.04 -0.14 10.40
N CYS A 12 -4.60 -0.26 9.20
CA CYS A 12 -4.43 -1.41 8.32
C CYS A 12 -3.53 -1.00 7.13
N TYR A 13 -2.56 -1.84 6.81
CA TYR A 13 -1.62 -1.62 5.72
C TYR A 13 -1.67 -2.79 4.74
N TYR A 14 -1.99 -2.50 3.48
CA TYR A 14 -2.09 -3.49 2.42
C TYR A 14 -0.82 -3.48 1.59
N TYR A 15 -0.24 -4.66 1.38
CA TYR A 15 0.97 -4.82 0.56
C TYR A 15 0.94 -6.14 -0.20
N ASP A 16 1.25 -6.05 -1.48
CA ASP A 16 1.49 -7.18 -2.36
C ASP A 16 3.00 -7.24 -2.66
N SER A 17 3.60 -8.42 -2.54
CA SER A 17 5.04 -8.60 -2.74
C SER A 17 5.47 -8.46 -4.21
N ASP A 18 4.56 -8.71 -5.16
CA ASP A 18 4.86 -8.67 -6.59
C ASP A 18 4.76 -7.27 -7.19
N ILE A 19 4.11 -6.32 -6.49
CA ILE A 19 3.90 -4.94 -6.98
C ILE A 19 5.21 -4.23 -7.36
N GLY A 20 6.31 -4.57 -6.69
CA GLY A 20 7.63 -3.96 -6.93
C GLY A 20 8.32 -4.43 -8.22
N ASN A 21 7.83 -5.52 -8.83
CA ASN A 21 8.45 -6.16 -9.99
C ASN A 21 7.84 -5.70 -11.33
N TYR A 22 6.69 -5.01 -11.30
CA TYR A 22 6.06 -4.49 -12.53
C TYR A 22 6.91 -3.40 -13.17
N TYR A 23 7.09 -3.53 -14.49
CA TYR A 23 7.92 -2.63 -15.28
C TYR A 23 7.11 -1.96 -16.38
N TYR A 24 6.99 -0.63 -16.30
CA TYR A 24 6.21 0.17 -17.25
C TYR A 24 6.94 0.47 -18.57
N GLY A 25 8.24 0.18 -18.67
CA GLY A 25 9.05 0.49 -19.84
C GLY A 25 10.19 1.49 -19.59
N GLN A 26 11.10 1.56 -20.56
CA GLN A 26 12.24 2.49 -20.52
C GLN A 26 11.73 3.93 -20.63
N GLY A 27 12.35 4.85 -19.89
CA GLY A 27 11.92 6.27 -19.86
C GLY A 27 10.61 6.55 -19.12
N HIS A 28 9.80 5.54 -18.78
CA HIS A 28 8.54 5.77 -18.07
C HIS A 28 8.78 6.23 -16.61
N PRO A 29 8.20 7.36 -16.15
CA PRO A 29 8.49 7.93 -14.83
C PRO A 29 7.87 7.13 -13.68
N MET A 30 6.76 6.41 -13.93
CA MET A 30 6.16 5.52 -12.94
C MET A 30 7.03 4.27 -12.74
N LYS A 31 7.59 4.12 -11.53
CA LYS A 31 8.38 2.95 -11.10
C LYS A 31 7.70 2.28 -9.90
N PRO A 32 6.94 1.18 -10.09
CA PRO A 32 6.25 0.45 -9.02
C PRO A 32 7.18 -0.02 -7.90
N HIS A 33 8.46 -0.24 -8.22
CA HIS A 33 9.53 -0.50 -7.26
C HIS A 33 9.55 0.45 -6.05
N ARG A 34 9.07 1.69 -6.19
CA ARG A 34 8.94 2.64 -5.08
C ARG A 34 8.11 2.11 -3.90
N ILE A 35 7.09 1.29 -4.17
CA ILE A 35 6.25 0.68 -3.13
C ILE A 35 7.04 -0.38 -2.36
N ARG A 36 7.91 -1.15 -3.03
CA ARG A 36 8.82 -2.09 -2.36
C ARG A 36 9.86 -1.37 -1.50
N MET A 37 10.38 -0.23 -1.97
CA MET A 37 11.30 0.59 -1.19
C MET A 37 10.66 1.11 0.11
N THR A 38 9.43 1.63 0.04
CA THR A 38 8.73 2.12 1.24
C THR A 38 8.36 1.00 2.20
N HIS A 39 7.97 -0.17 1.69
CA HIS A 39 7.72 -1.36 2.51
C HIS A 39 8.96 -1.77 3.32
N ASN A 40 10.13 -1.85 2.67
CA ASN A 40 11.38 -2.19 3.34
C ASN A 40 11.76 -1.17 4.43
N LEU A 41 11.57 0.12 4.15
CA LEU A 41 11.84 1.17 5.13
C LEU A 41 10.95 1.01 6.36
N LEU A 42 9.66 0.78 6.14
CA LEU A 42 8.66 0.57 7.18
C LEU A 42 8.97 -0.66 8.05
N LEU A 43 9.44 -1.76 7.45
CA LEU A 43 9.87 -2.96 8.17
C LEU A 43 11.09 -2.67 9.06
N ASN A 44 12.11 -2.00 8.50
CA ASN A 44 13.35 -1.68 9.22
C ASN A 44 13.11 -0.71 10.39
N TYR A 45 12.14 0.20 10.29
CA TYR A 45 11.72 1.06 11.41
C TYR A 45 10.84 0.34 12.45
N GLY A 46 10.49 -0.93 12.25
CA GLY A 46 9.66 -1.69 13.17
C GLY A 46 8.20 -1.22 13.24
N LEU A 47 7.76 -0.39 12.28
CA LEU A 47 6.40 0.17 12.24
C LEU A 47 5.34 -0.92 12.00
N TYR A 48 5.73 -2.04 11.37
CA TYR A 48 4.87 -3.22 11.18
C TYR A 48 4.25 -3.74 12.48
N ARG A 49 4.89 -3.50 13.64
CA ARG A 49 4.37 -3.92 14.96
C ARG A 49 3.20 -3.07 15.46
N LYS A 50 2.93 -1.93 14.83
CA LYS A 50 1.92 -0.95 15.26
C LYS A 50 0.69 -0.92 14.33
N MET A 51 0.62 -1.80 13.35
CA MET A 51 -0.44 -1.84 12.34
C MET A 51 -0.74 -3.28 11.91
N GLU A 52 -1.93 -3.49 11.38
CA GLU A 52 -2.39 -4.78 10.84
C GLU A 52 -1.98 -4.87 9.37
N ILE A 53 -1.19 -5.87 8.99
CA ILE A 53 -0.70 -6.05 7.62
C ILE A 53 -1.55 -7.09 6.89
N TYR A 54 -2.04 -6.72 5.71
CA TYR A 54 -2.85 -7.57 4.86
C TYR A 54 -2.22 -7.71 3.47
N VAL A 55 -2.38 -8.89 2.88
CA VAL A 55 -2.08 -9.13 1.45
C VAL A 55 -3.32 -8.78 0.66
N SER A 56 -3.16 -7.98 -0.39
CA SER A 56 -4.27 -7.60 -1.29
C SER A 56 -4.77 -8.81 -2.08
N LEU A 57 -6.09 -8.96 -2.18
CA LEU A 57 -6.70 -9.97 -3.04
C LEU A 57 -6.81 -9.43 -4.47
N ILE A 58 -6.77 -10.33 -5.45
CA ILE A 58 -7.01 -9.99 -6.85
C ILE A 58 -8.45 -9.49 -7.00
N HIS A 59 -8.61 -8.31 -7.61
CA HIS A 59 -9.93 -7.79 -7.94
C HIS A 59 -10.48 -8.45 -9.20
N THR A 60 -11.73 -8.90 -9.14
CA THR A 60 -12.46 -9.41 -10.32
C THR A 60 -12.91 -8.25 -11.22
N SER A 61 -13.02 -8.50 -12.52
CA SER A 61 -13.50 -7.52 -13.50
C SER A 61 -14.89 -6.98 -13.19
N HIS A 62 -15.74 -7.78 -12.53
CA HIS A 62 -17.05 -7.31 -12.08
C HIS A 62 -16.94 -6.19 -11.04
N GLN A 63 -15.89 -6.16 -10.21
CA GLN A 63 -15.69 -5.10 -9.21
C GLN A 63 -15.11 -3.82 -9.82
N SER A 64 -14.26 -3.92 -10.86
CA SER A 64 -13.71 -2.75 -11.54
C SER A 64 -14.78 -2.01 -12.35
N ASN A 65 -15.65 -2.76 -13.05
CA ASN A 65 -16.66 -2.19 -13.94
C ASN A 65 -17.75 -1.37 -13.21
N VAL A 66 -17.85 -1.46 -11.88
CA VAL A 66 -18.81 -0.66 -11.08
C VAL A 66 -18.52 0.85 -11.17
N PHE A 67 -17.27 1.23 -11.46
CA PHE A 67 -16.85 2.63 -11.51
C PHE A 67 -16.42 3.09 -12.92
N ASP A 68 -16.20 2.17 -13.85
CA ASP A 68 -15.65 2.46 -15.19
C ASP A 68 -16.74 2.67 -16.28
N THR A 69 -17.88 3.28 -15.97
CA THR A 69 -18.92 3.63 -16.98
C THR A 69 -19.24 5.13 -17.00
#